data_AF-A0A7C5FKL5-F1
#
_entry.id   AF-A0A7C5FKL5-F1
#
_cell.length_a   1.000
_cell.length_b   1.000
_cell.length_c   1.000
_cell.angle_alpha   90.00
_cell.angle_beta   90.00
_cell.angle_gamma   90.00
#
_symmetry.space_group_name_H-M   'P 1'
#
loop_
_entity.id
_entity.type
_entity.pdbx_description
1 polymer ?
#
loop_
_entity_poly.entity_id
_entity_poly.type
_entity_poly.pdbx_seq_one_letter_code
_entity_poly.pdbx_strand_id
1 'polypeptide(L)'
;MKTVRYRFERELERVVDNSEAKSWLKSEFQSILESDKEFTRKTDYIGFSLLSIDNKVQSIDEEIKELQELKRGLKEAKTIALEIGAEVLSEYGIDRLEGMGVSSITLTDGAVSAKPLLKILDQEKLINAGYCKTVVDEEAVLAALYGADERERLKDLCEVDLVVTQKPPKLKVNKRRSKKAAFQELEVAS
;
A
#
# COMPACT_ATOMS: atom_id res chain seq x y z
N MET A 1 -20.82 -23.50 -3.71
CA MET A 1 -19.47 -24.01 -4.05
C MET A 1 -19.43 -24.29 -5.55
N LYS A 2 -18.76 -23.46 -6.36
CA LYS A 2 -18.51 -23.77 -7.79
C LYS A 2 -17.06 -24.24 -7.92
N THR A 3 -16.86 -25.53 -7.68
CA THR A 3 -15.57 -26.23 -7.72
C THR A 3 -15.21 -26.69 -9.13
N VAL A 4 -15.33 -25.80 -10.11
CA VAL A 4 -14.62 -25.97 -11.39
C VAL A 4 -13.80 -24.72 -11.54
N ARG A 5 -12.58 -24.73 -10.96
CA ARG A 5 -11.57 -23.74 -11.32
C ARG A 5 -11.39 -23.88 -12.82
N TYR A 6 -11.80 -22.87 -13.56
CA TYR A 6 -11.67 -22.89 -15.00
C TYR A 6 -10.18 -22.98 -15.34
N ARG A 7 -9.81 -23.80 -16.32
CA ARG A 7 -8.42 -23.98 -16.74
C ARG A 7 -7.72 -22.63 -16.96
N PHE A 8 -8.44 -21.69 -17.58
CA PHE A 8 -7.98 -20.33 -17.82
C PHE A 8 -7.64 -19.56 -16.53
N GLU A 9 -8.45 -19.65 -15.48
CA GLU A 9 -8.20 -18.98 -14.19
C GLU A 9 -6.84 -19.41 -13.60
N ARG A 10 -6.56 -20.72 -13.58
CA ARG A 10 -5.31 -21.26 -13.02
C ARG A 10 -4.09 -20.87 -13.84
N GLU A 11 -4.21 -20.84 -15.16
CA GLU A 11 -3.10 -20.50 -16.06
C GLU A 11 -2.88 -18.97 -16.06
N LEU A 12 -3.94 -18.17 -15.94
CA LEU A 12 -3.88 -16.71 -15.82
C LEU A 12 -3.11 -16.26 -14.56
N GLU A 13 -3.28 -16.96 -13.44
CA GLU A 13 -2.53 -16.70 -12.19
C GLU A 13 -1.01 -16.89 -12.33
N ARG A 14 -0.57 -17.65 -13.33
CA ARG A 14 0.85 -17.99 -13.54
C ARG A 14 1.49 -17.16 -14.64
N VAL A 15 0.76 -16.22 -15.23
CA VAL A 15 1.29 -15.38 -16.29
C VAL A 15 2.41 -14.51 -15.73
N VAL A 16 3.59 -14.63 -16.33
CA VAL A 16 4.78 -13.84 -16.00
C VAL A 16 5.04 -12.86 -17.15
N ASP A 17 5.76 -11.77 -16.88
CA ASP A 17 6.12 -10.78 -17.88
C ASP A 17 7.22 -11.31 -18.83
N ASN A 18 6.83 -12.20 -19.75
CA ASN A 18 7.70 -12.71 -20.81
C ASN A 18 6.92 -12.89 -22.12
N SER A 19 7.65 -12.95 -23.24
CA SER A 19 7.05 -12.96 -24.58
C SER A 19 6.20 -14.21 -24.86
N GLU A 20 6.59 -15.36 -24.32
CA GLU A 20 5.90 -16.63 -24.51
C GLU A 20 4.56 -16.66 -23.78
N ALA A 21 4.53 -16.28 -22.50
CA ALA A 21 3.31 -16.21 -21.69
C ALA A 21 2.33 -15.17 -22.26
N LYS A 22 2.82 -14.03 -22.75
CA LYS A 22 1.97 -13.04 -23.44
C LYS A 22 1.36 -13.59 -24.73
N SER A 23 2.14 -14.34 -25.52
CA SER A 23 1.68 -14.95 -26.76
C SER A 23 0.64 -16.03 -26.49
N TRP A 24 0.91 -16.90 -25.52
CA TRP A 24 -0.03 -17.91 -25.04
C TRP A 24 -1.33 -17.27 -24.55
N LEU A 25 -1.25 -16.25 -23.70
CA LEU A 25 -2.42 -15.57 -23.15
C LEU A 25 -3.28 -14.95 -24.27
N LYS A 26 -2.64 -14.35 -25.27
CA LYS A 26 -3.32 -13.82 -26.45
C LYS A 26 -4.07 -14.91 -27.21
N SER A 27 -3.43 -16.04 -27.47
CA SER A 27 -4.06 -17.19 -28.13
C SER A 27 -5.24 -17.74 -27.33
N GLU A 28 -5.14 -17.76 -26.00
CA GLU A 28 -6.21 -18.24 -25.13
C GLU A 28 -7.41 -17.29 -25.14
N PHE A 29 -7.18 -15.97 -25.12
CA PHE A 29 -8.24 -14.99 -25.33
C PHE A 29 -8.92 -15.18 -26.69
N GLN A 30 -8.15 -15.39 -27.76
CA GLN A 30 -8.70 -15.65 -29.10
C GLN A 30 -9.55 -16.93 -29.11
N SER A 31 -9.04 -18.03 -28.57
CA SER A 31 -9.76 -19.30 -28.43
C SER A 31 -11.11 -19.15 -27.70
N ILE A 32 -11.13 -18.40 -26.58
CA ILE A 32 -12.37 -18.12 -25.85
C ILE A 32 -13.35 -17.32 -26.72
N LEU A 33 -12.87 -16.28 -27.41
CA LEU A 33 -13.69 -15.40 -28.23
C LEU A 33 -14.20 -16.06 -29.52
N GLU A 34 -13.43 -16.95 -30.10
CA GLU A 34 -13.75 -17.70 -31.33
C GLU A 34 -14.63 -18.93 -31.06
N SER A 35 -14.75 -19.38 -29.80
CA SER A 35 -15.64 -20.49 -29.46
C SER A 35 -17.12 -20.20 -29.80
N ASP A 36 -17.91 -21.24 -30.08
CA ASP A 36 -19.34 -21.11 -30.41
C ASP A 36 -20.25 -20.69 -29.23
N LYS A 37 -19.66 -20.27 -28.10
CA LYS A 37 -20.40 -19.88 -26.90
C LYS A 37 -20.95 -18.45 -27.04
N GLU A 38 -22.08 -18.20 -26.37
CA GLU A 38 -22.66 -16.86 -26.26
C GLU A 38 -21.70 -15.85 -25.60
N PHE A 39 -21.76 -14.59 -26.02
CA PHE A 39 -20.92 -13.52 -25.47
C PHE A 39 -21.08 -13.33 -23.97
N THR A 40 -22.28 -13.56 -23.42
CA THR A 40 -22.50 -13.51 -21.96
C THR A 40 -21.64 -14.54 -21.24
N ARG A 41 -21.58 -15.78 -21.75
CA ARG A 41 -20.76 -16.85 -21.14
C ARG A 41 -19.27 -16.59 -21.29
N LYS A 42 -18.84 -16.05 -22.44
CA LYS A 42 -17.44 -15.63 -22.66
C LYS A 42 -17.04 -14.52 -21.68
N THR A 43 -17.92 -13.53 -21.50
CA THR A 43 -17.73 -12.41 -20.57
C THR A 43 -17.62 -12.91 -19.14
N ASP A 44 -18.54 -13.76 -18.70
CA ASP A 44 -18.52 -14.34 -17.35
C ASP A 44 -17.25 -15.16 -17.13
N TYR A 45 -16.82 -15.95 -18.12
CA TYR A 45 -15.62 -16.76 -18.03
C TYR A 45 -14.34 -15.91 -17.83
N ILE A 46 -14.13 -14.91 -18.70
CA ILE A 46 -12.98 -14.00 -18.61
C ILE A 46 -13.08 -13.14 -17.34
N GLY A 47 -14.25 -12.57 -17.10
CA GLY A 47 -14.50 -11.66 -16.00
C GLY A 47 -14.31 -12.33 -14.65
N PHE A 48 -14.89 -13.51 -14.41
CA PHE A 48 -14.69 -14.22 -13.16
C PHE A 48 -13.25 -14.70 -12.96
N SER A 49 -12.54 -15.06 -14.03
CA SER A 49 -11.13 -15.45 -13.93
C SER A 49 -10.25 -14.27 -13.47
N LEU A 50 -10.49 -13.08 -14.01
CA LEU A 50 -9.78 -11.87 -13.59
C LEU A 50 -10.18 -11.44 -12.17
N LEU A 51 -11.47 -11.49 -11.84
CA LEU A 51 -11.96 -11.16 -10.50
C LEU A 51 -11.48 -12.13 -9.41
N SER A 52 -11.17 -13.38 -9.77
CA SER A 52 -10.54 -14.33 -8.86
C SER A 52 -9.18 -13.84 -8.37
N ILE A 53 -8.37 -13.25 -9.26
CA ILE A 53 -7.08 -12.66 -8.90
C ILE A 53 -7.28 -11.51 -7.93
N ASP A 54 -8.20 -10.59 -8.22
CA ASP A 54 -8.51 -9.47 -7.33
C ASP A 54 -8.94 -9.96 -5.93
N ASN A 55 -9.81 -10.98 -5.87
CA ASN A 55 -10.27 -11.54 -4.60
C ASN A 55 -9.15 -12.20 -3.80
N LYS A 56 -8.20 -12.87 -4.46
CA LYS A 56 -7.03 -13.47 -3.81
C LYS A 56 -6.07 -12.41 -3.30
N VAL A 57 -5.81 -11.37 -4.08
CA VAL A 57 -5.02 -10.22 -3.64
C VAL A 57 -5.65 -9.59 -2.40
N GLN A 58 -6.98 -9.38 -2.41
CA GLN A 58 -7.70 -8.86 -1.25
C GLN A 58 -7.54 -9.76 -0.01
N SER A 59 -7.67 -11.08 -0.15
CA SER A 59 -7.47 -12.03 0.95
C SER A 59 -6.05 -11.94 1.53
N ILE A 60 -5.04 -11.83 0.65
CA ILE A 60 -3.64 -11.67 1.07
C ILE A 60 -3.45 -10.33 1.79
N ASP A 61 -4.08 -9.25 1.31
CA ASP A 61 -4.00 -7.94 1.98
C ASP A 61 -4.65 -7.97 3.38
N GLU A 62 -5.73 -8.73 3.56
CA GLU A 62 -6.36 -8.95 4.86
C GLU A 62 -5.42 -9.74 5.79
N GLU A 63 -4.83 -10.84 5.33
CA GLU A 63 -3.84 -11.63 6.08
C GLU A 63 -2.60 -10.79 6.46
N ILE A 64 -2.11 -9.93 5.56
CA ILE A 64 -0.98 -9.03 5.83
C ILE A 64 -1.30 -8.08 6.98
N LYS A 65 -2.53 -7.53 7.03
CA LYS A 65 -2.95 -6.64 8.11
C LYS A 65 -2.94 -7.37 9.46
N GLU A 66 -3.48 -8.57 9.51
CA GLU A 66 -3.49 -9.40 10.73
C GLU A 66 -2.06 -9.72 11.19
N LEU A 67 -1.18 -10.11 10.27
CA LEU A 67 0.23 -10.39 10.57
C LEU A 67 0.97 -9.14 11.07
N GLN A 68 0.68 -7.96 10.51
CA GLN A 68 1.26 -6.70 10.98
C GLN A 68 0.79 -6.34 12.39
N GLU A 69 -0.49 -6.57 12.70
CA GLU A 69 -1.04 -6.38 14.04
C GLU A 69 -0.41 -7.34 15.05
N LEU A 70 -0.32 -8.63 14.74
CA LEU A 70 0.37 -9.62 15.56
C LEU A 70 1.83 -9.20 15.83
N LYS A 71 2.55 -8.77 14.79
CA LYS A 71 3.93 -8.28 14.90
C LYS A 71 4.04 -7.07 15.81
N ARG A 72 3.09 -6.14 15.76
CA ARG A 72 3.04 -4.97 16.66
C ARG A 72 2.82 -5.43 18.11
N GLY A 73 1.83 -6.29 18.34
CA GLY A 73 1.53 -6.83 19.68
C GLY A 73 2.73 -7.57 20.30
N LEU A 74 3.48 -8.37 19.53
CA LEU A 74 4.68 -9.04 20.02
C LEU A 74 5.81 -8.06 20.39
N LYS A 75 5.97 -6.95 19.65
CA LYS A 75 6.95 -5.91 19.99
C LYS A 75 6.58 -5.17 21.26
N GLU A 76 5.30 -4.83 21.41
CA GLU A 76 4.76 -4.17 22.60
C GLU A 76 4.92 -5.08 23.82
N ALA A 77 4.48 -6.34 23.73
CA ALA A 77 4.62 -7.34 24.79
C ALA A 77 6.09 -7.53 25.21
N LYS A 78 7.02 -7.58 24.25
CA LYS A 78 8.46 -7.66 24.57
C LYS A 78 8.95 -6.41 25.31
N THR A 79 8.49 -5.22 24.93
CA THR A 79 8.88 -3.96 25.57
C THR A 79 8.39 -3.94 27.01
N ILE A 80 7.11 -4.26 27.22
CA ILE A 80 6.49 -4.37 28.55
C ILE A 80 7.23 -5.40 29.41
N ALA A 81 7.56 -6.57 28.86
CA ALA A 81 8.28 -7.61 29.59
C ALA A 81 9.68 -7.17 30.02
N LEU A 82 10.38 -6.38 29.20
CA LEU A 82 11.69 -5.84 29.55
C LEU A 82 11.59 -4.76 30.63
N GLU A 83 10.58 -3.88 30.54
CA GLU A 83 10.33 -2.82 31.54
C GLU A 83 9.99 -3.42 32.91
N ILE A 84 9.00 -4.31 32.97
CA ILE A 84 8.59 -5.00 34.21
C ILE A 84 9.76 -5.86 34.73
N GLY A 85 10.47 -6.56 33.84
CA GLY A 85 11.62 -7.37 34.22
C GLY A 85 12.73 -6.52 34.86
N ALA A 86 12.99 -5.31 34.34
CA ALA A 86 13.95 -4.39 34.92
C ALA A 86 13.48 -3.85 36.29
N GLU A 87 12.20 -3.47 36.41
CA GLU A 87 11.62 -3.04 37.68
C GLU A 87 11.79 -4.10 38.77
N VAL A 88 11.38 -5.34 38.49
CA VAL A 88 11.51 -6.45 39.42
C VAL A 88 12.97 -6.73 39.77
N LEU A 89 13.87 -6.84 38.79
CA LEU A 89 15.29 -7.09 39.09
C LEU A 89 15.89 -5.98 39.97
N SER A 90 15.50 -4.72 39.75
CA SER A 90 15.91 -3.59 40.59
C SER A 90 15.37 -3.69 42.02
N GLU A 91 14.10 -4.09 42.21
CA GLU A 91 13.51 -4.28 43.55
C GLU A 91 14.25 -5.36 44.36
N TYR A 92 14.70 -6.40 43.69
CA TYR A 92 15.47 -7.48 44.31
C TYR A 92 16.98 -7.17 44.44
N GLY A 93 17.44 -6.02 43.94
CA GLY A 93 18.85 -5.63 43.95
C GLY A 93 19.74 -6.53 43.08
N ILE A 94 19.20 -7.07 41.99
CA ILE A 94 19.89 -7.97 41.08
C ILE A 94 20.31 -7.20 39.82
N ASP A 95 21.61 -6.93 39.70
CA ASP A 95 22.15 -6.23 38.52
C ASP A 95 22.36 -7.15 37.32
N ARG A 96 22.59 -8.45 37.56
CA ARG A 96 22.94 -9.41 36.50
C ARG A 96 22.57 -10.85 36.86
N LEU A 97 22.03 -11.57 35.87
CA LEU A 97 21.77 -13.01 35.91
C LEU A 97 22.53 -13.70 34.78
N GLU A 98 23.24 -14.79 35.09
CA GLU A 98 23.94 -15.62 34.09
C GLU A 98 23.07 -16.82 33.68
N GLY A 99 23.18 -17.25 32.43
CA GLY A 99 22.40 -18.37 31.91
C GLY A 99 23.20 -19.35 31.07
N MET A 100 22.67 -20.56 30.90
CA MET A 100 23.29 -21.60 30.06
C MET A 100 22.89 -21.51 28.58
N GLY A 101 21.66 -21.07 28.27
CA GLY A 101 21.15 -20.93 26.90
C GLY A 101 21.14 -19.47 26.38
N VAL A 102 21.10 -18.51 27.29
CA VAL A 102 21.31 -17.08 27.04
C VAL A 102 22.44 -16.67 27.96
N SER A 103 23.46 -15.99 27.45
CA SER A 103 24.67 -15.69 28.23
C SER A 103 24.32 -14.96 29.53
N SER A 104 23.55 -13.88 29.44
CA SER A 104 23.15 -13.13 30.63
C SER A 104 21.95 -12.20 30.40
N ILE A 105 21.26 -11.86 31.48
CA ILE A 105 20.35 -10.72 31.59
C ILE A 105 21.05 -9.68 32.47
N THR A 106 21.10 -8.43 32.05
CA THR A 106 21.80 -7.36 32.78
C THR A 106 20.92 -6.13 32.84
N LEU A 107 20.79 -5.56 34.03
CA LEU A 107 20.14 -4.28 34.22
C LEU A 107 21.08 -3.19 33.72
N THR A 108 20.56 -2.25 32.94
CA THR A 108 21.34 -1.10 32.47
C THR A 108 20.69 0.16 33.00
N ASP A 109 21.50 1.07 33.54
CA ASP A 109 20.99 2.35 34.01
C ASP A 109 20.31 3.12 32.88
N GLY A 110 19.20 3.80 33.21
CA GLY A 110 18.47 4.62 32.26
C GLY A 110 19.34 5.75 31.71
N ALA A 111 19.53 5.80 30.39
CA ALA A 111 20.24 6.90 29.74
C ALA A 111 19.31 8.13 29.61
N VAL A 112 19.69 9.25 30.23
CA VAL A 112 18.99 10.53 30.04
C VAL A 112 19.41 11.13 28.70
N SER A 113 18.61 10.95 27.66
CA SER A 113 18.80 11.65 26.38
C SER A 113 17.90 12.89 26.33
N ALA A 114 18.49 14.07 26.50
CA ALA A 114 17.78 15.34 26.32
C ALA A 114 17.80 15.72 24.83
N LYS A 115 16.70 15.50 24.12
CA LYS A 115 16.50 16.09 22.79
C LYS A 115 15.84 17.46 22.98
N PRO A 116 16.44 18.57 22.53
CA PRO A 116 15.82 19.88 22.61
C PRO A 116 14.54 19.89 21.76
N LEU A 117 13.39 20.04 22.41
CA LEU A 117 12.12 20.30 21.73
C LEU A 117 12.08 21.77 21.30
N LEU A 118 12.33 22.03 20.02
CA LEU A 118 12.15 23.35 19.43
C LEU A 118 10.65 23.63 19.27
N LYS A 119 10.07 24.41 20.18
CA LYS A 119 8.76 25.04 19.96
C LYS A 119 8.96 26.34 19.21
N ILE A 120 8.57 26.37 17.95
CA ILE A 120 8.57 27.59 17.14
C ILE A 120 7.41 28.47 17.62
N LEU A 121 7.73 29.59 18.27
CA LEU A 121 6.75 30.54 18.77
C LEU A 121 6.26 31.51 17.68
N ASP A 122 7.12 31.84 16.72
CA ASP A 122 6.86 32.84 15.69
C ASP A 122 7.56 32.41 14.39
N GLN A 123 6.77 31.80 13.50
CA GLN A 123 7.26 31.24 12.24
C GLN A 123 7.75 32.33 11.28
N GLU A 124 7.08 33.50 11.26
CA GLU A 124 7.39 34.58 10.31
C GLU A 124 8.75 35.21 10.59
N LYS A 125 9.08 35.44 11.87
CA LYS A 125 10.40 35.96 12.25
C LYS A 125 11.52 34.98 11.95
N LEU A 126 11.28 33.67 12.10
CA LEU A 126 12.29 32.66 11.76
C LEU A 126 12.52 32.55 10.25
N ILE A 127 11.46 32.66 9.45
CA ILE A 127 11.56 32.72 7.99
C ILE A 127 12.36 33.96 7.57
N ASN A 128 12.03 35.13 8.11
CA ASN A 128 12.75 36.38 7.84
C ASN A 128 14.20 36.39 8.36
N ALA A 129 14.48 35.65 9.44
CA ALA A 129 15.82 35.46 9.98
C ALA A 129 16.65 34.41 9.21
N GLY A 130 16.12 33.83 8.13
CA GLY A 130 16.85 32.92 7.25
C GLY A 130 16.81 31.45 7.66
N TYR A 131 15.96 31.06 8.63
CA TYR A 131 15.75 29.66 9.01
C TYR A 131 14.70 28.97 8.11
N CYS A 132 14.71 29.27 6.81
CA CYS A 132 13.85 28.64 5.80
C CYS A 132 14.68 28.03 4.68
N LYS A 133 14.23 26.89 4.15
CA LYS A 133 14.82 26.29 2.95
C LYS A 133 14.12 26.90 1.74
N THR A 134 14.80 27.76 1.00
CA THR A 134 14.27 28.35 -0.24
C THR A 134 14.34 27.29 -1.33
N VAL A 135 13.21 26.70 -1.69
CA VAL A 135 13.07 25.73 -2.77
C VAL A 135 12.19 26.36 -3.84
N VAL A 136 12.54 26.15 -5.11
CA VAL A 136 11.72 26.60 -6.23
C VAL A 136 10.40 25.84 -6.22
N ASP A 137 9.30 26.57 -6.31
CA ASP A 137 7.97 25.98 -6.44
C ASP A 137 7.73 25.56 -7.88
N GLU A 138 7.97 24.27 -8.16
CA GLU A 138 7.82 23.67 -9.48
C GLU A 138 6.37 23.75 -9.99
N GLU A 139 5.37 23.72 -9.10
CA GLU A 139 3.96 23.80 -9.47
C GLU A 139 3.56 25.22 -9.88
N ALA A 140 4.04 26.23 -9.16
CA ALA A 140 3.82 27.63 -9.52
C ALA A 140 4.52 28.01 -10.83
N VAL A 141 5.74 27.51 -11.06
CA VAL A 141 6.47 27.70 -12.32
C VAL A 141 5.74 27.04 -13.49
N LEU A 142 5.21 25.82 -13.31
CA LEU A 142 4.42 25.13 -14.33
C LEU A 142 3.12 25.89 -14.65
N ALA A 143 2.43 26.42 -13.64
CA ALA A 143 1.23 27.22 -13.79
C ALA A 143 1.50 28.54 -14.54
N ALA A 144 2.58 29.25 -14.18
CA ALA A 144 3.04 30.47 -14.85
C ALA A 144 3.41 30.22 -16.33
N LEU A 145 3.89 29.02 -16.66
CA LEU A 145 4.22 28.63 -18.03
C LEU A 145 2.98 28.52 -18.95
N TYR A 146 1.78 28.38 -18.39
CA TYR A 146 0.51 28.44 -19.13
C TYR A 146 0.01 29.88 -19.36
N GLY A 147 0.54 30.87 -18.63
CA GLY A 147 0.24 32.30 -18.79
C GLY A 147 1.03 32.93 -19.96
N ALA A 148 0.38 33.75 -20.78
CA ALA A 148 1.00 34.34 -21.97
C ALA A 148 2.18 35.28 -21.64
N ASP A 149 2.09 36.05 -20.55
CA ASP A 149 3.07 37.09 -20.18
C ASP A 149 4.29 36.54 -19.40
N GLU A 150 4.11 35.44 -18.66
CA GLU A 150 5.16 34.87 -17.80
C GLU A 150 5.99 33.80 -18.52
N ARG A 151 5.44 33.20 -19.58
CA ARG A 151 6.15 32.28 -20.47
C ARG A 151 7.35 32.92 -21.15
N GLU A 152 7.30 34.22 -21.45
CA GLU A 152 8.42 34.94 -22.07
C GLU A 152 9.60 35.14 -21.09
N ARG A 153 9.31 35.29 -19.79
CA ARG A 153 10.33 35.38 -18.73
C ARG A 153 10.91 34.03 -18.34
N LEU A 154 10.12 32.96 -18.42
CA LEU A 154 10.54 31.60 -18.06
C LEU A 154 11.22 30.84 -19.19
N LYS A 155 11.12 31.31 -20.44
CA LYS A 155 11.80 30.74 -21.62
C LYS A 155 13.32 30.65 -21.48
N ASP A 156 13.94 31.63 -20.82
CA ASP A 156 15.39 31.67 -20.62
C ASP A 156 15.85 30.87 -19.38
N LEU A 157 14.91 30.42 -18.55
CA LEU A 157 15.17 29.80 -17.24
C LEU A 157 14.73 28.33 -17.14
N CYS A 158 13.86 27.86 -18.03
CA CYS A 158 13.32 26.50 -17.99
C CYS A 158 13.19 25.89 -19.41
N GLU A 159 13.76 24.70 -19.60
CA GLU A 159 13.50 23.87 -20.79
C GLU A 159 12.33 22.93 -20.47
N VAL A 160 11.28 22.97 -21.29
CA VAL A 160 10.06 22.18 -21.08
C VAL A 160 9.94 21.16 -22.20
N ASP A 161 10.37 19.94 -21.91
CA ASP A 161 10.18 18.80 -22.81
C ASP A 161 8.79 18.20 -22.65
N LEU A 162 8.03 18.21 -23.74
CA LEU A 162 6.73 17.53 -23.83
C LEU A 162 6.95 16.03 -24.02
N VAL A 163 7.03 15.29 -22.91
CA VAL A 163 7.06 13.82 -22.94
C VAL A 163 5.65 13.29 -23.17
N VAL A 164 5.27 13.12 -24.44
CA VAL A 164 4.00 12.50 -24.83
C VAL A 164 4.08 10.99 -24.58
N THR A 165 3.73 10.56 -23.37
CA THR A 165 3.64 9.13 -23.04
C THR A 165 2.27 8.59 -23.47
N GLN A 166 2.22 7.84 -24.57
CA GLN A 166 1.02 7.09 -24.96
C GLN A 166 0.87 5.82 -24.10
N LYS A 167 -0.15 5.78 -23.24
CA LYS A 167 -0.45 4.60 -22.42
C LYS A 167 -1.20 3.56 -23.26
N PRO A 168 -0.82 2.26 -23.21
CA PRO A 168 -1.51 1.22 -23.97
C PRO A 168 -2.95 1.02 -23.46
N PRO A 169 -3.87 0.51 -24.30
CA PRO A 169 -5.23 0.21 -23.90
C PRO A 169 -5.27 -0.86 -22.81
N LYS A 170 -6.17 -0.69 -21.83
CA LYS A 170 -6.36 -1.61 -20.70
C LYS A 170 -7.79 -2.13 -20.66
N LEU A 171 -7.92 -3.43 -20.40
CA LEU A 171 -9.22 -4.05 -20.15
C LEU A 171 -9.74 -3.64 -18.78
N LYS A 172 -11.03 -3.28 -18.69
CA LYS A 172 -11.73 -2.98 -17.43
C LYS A 172 -12.85 -3.98 -17.20
N VAL A 173 -12.79 -4.71 -16.09
CA VAL A 173 -13.88 -5.62 -15.69
C VAL A 173 -14.85 -4.86 -14.79
N ASN A 174 -16.05 -4.58 -15.29
CA ASN A 174 -17.09 -3.90 -14.51
C ASN A 174 -17.97 -4.92 -13.78
N LYS A 175 -17.94 -4.91 -12.44
CA LYS A 175 -18.84 -5.73 -11.62
C LYS A 175 -20.29 -5.25 -11.80
N ARG A 176 -21.24 -6.18 -11.97
CA ARG A 176 -22.67 -5.84 -11.93
C ARG A 176 -23.01 -5.33 -10.53
N ARG A 177 -23.81 -4.26 -10.42
CA ARG A 177 -24.31 -3.78 -9.13
C ARG A 177 -25.19 -4.87 -8.51
N SER A 178 -24.77 -5.41 -7.38
CA SER A 178 -25.66 -6.18 -6.51
C SER A 178 -26.63 -5.20 -5.84
N LYS A 179 -27.93 -5.34 -6.10
CA LYS A 179 -28.95 -4.76 -5.22
C LYS A 179 -28.84 -5.51 -3.89
N LYS A 180 -28.10 -4.99 -2.91
CA LYS A 180 -28.27 -5.45 -1.52
C LYS A 180 -29.72 -5.18 -1.15
N ALA A 181 -30.41 -6.24 -0.76
CA ALA A 181 -31.81 -6.24 -0.39
C ALA A 181 -32.07 -5.22 0.72
N ALA A 182 -33.05 -4.35 0.49
CA ALA A 182 -33.66 -3.49 1.50
C ALA A 182 -34.57 -4.31 2.43
N PHE A 183 -34.03 -5.32 3.09
CA PHE A 183 -34.73 -6.18 4.05
C PHE A 183 -33.87 -6.32 5.31
N GLN A 184 -33.68 -5.22 6.03
CA GLN A 184 -33.15 -5.27 7.39
C GLN A 184 -33.50 -3.99 8.15
N GLU A 185 -34.79 -3.65 8.19
CA GLU A 185 -35.33 -2.56 9.04
C GLU A 185 -36.87 -2.66 9.10
N LEU A 186 -37.41 -3.79 9.59
CA LEU A 186 -38.85 -3.87 9.96
C LEU A 186 -39.16 -4.92 11.05
N GLU A 187 -38.16 -5.51 11.71
CA GLU A 187 -38.37 -6.47 12.82
C GLU A 187 -38.00 -5.93 14.21
N VAL A 188 -38.02 -4.60 14.38
CA VAL A 188 -37.96 -3.98 15.72
C VAL A 188 -39.08 -2.94 15.85
N ALA A 189 -40.31 -3.36 15.58
CA ALA A 189 -41.52 -2.62 15.94
C ALA A 189 -42.74 -3.56 15.91
N SER A 190 -42.86 -4.43 16.91
CA SER A 190 -44.13 -5.03 17.35
C SER A 190 -44.00 -5.47 18.80
#